data_AF-A0A926KIE1-F1
#
_entry.id   AF-A0A926KIE1-F1
#
_cell.length_a   1.000
_cell.length_b   1.000
_cell.length_c   1.000
_cell.angle_alpha   90.00
_cell.angle_beta   90.00
_cell.angle_gamma   90.00
#
_symmetry.space_group_name_H-M   'P 1'
#
loop_
_entity.id
_entity.type
_entity.pdbx_description
1 polymer ?
#
loop_
_entity_poly.entity_id
_entity_poly.type
_entity_poly.pdbx_seq_one_letter_code
_entity_poly.pdbx_strand_id
1 'polypeptide(L)' 'RTKPYRPQTNGKVERFNRTLQEEWAYARPYASETERVAAFPAFLHTYNHDRGHTALKGDSPADRVPNLAGQYR' A
#
# COMPACT_ATOMS: atom_id res chain seq x y z
N ARG A 1 18.69 -1.57 6.71
CA ARG A 1 19.17 -0.17 6.73
C ARG A 1 19.59 0.21 5.31
N THR A 2 18.83 1.05 4.61
CA THR A 2 19.11 1.48 3.23
C THR A 2 20.33 2.41 3.20
N LYS A 3 21.25 2.22 2.25
CA LYS A 3 22.40 3.11 2.07
C LYS A 3 21.94 4.47 1.52
N PRO A 4 22.48 5.60 2.02
CA PRO A 4 22.24 6.92 1.43
C PRO A 4 22.58 6.92 -0.07
N TYR A 5 21.86 7.71 -0.88
CA TYR A 5 22.06 7.89 -2.33
C TYR A 5 21.77 6.68 -3.25
N ARG A 6 20.83 5.79 -2.89
CA ARG A 6 20.26 4.79 -3.83
C ARG A 6 18.75 4.95 -3.98
N PRO A 7 18.27 5.90 -4.81
CA PRO A 7 16.83 6.09 -5.05
C PRO A 7 16.17 4.85 -5.69
N GLN A 8 16.97 4.02 -6.36
CA GLN A 8 16.52 2.81 -7.05
C GLN A 8 15.83 1.79 -6.13
N THR A 9 16.23 1.70 -4.86
CA THR A 9 15.63 0.76 -3.89
C THR A 9 14.33 1.26 -3.27
N ASN A 10 14.06 2.56 -3.31
CA ASN A 10 12.91 3.15 -2.63
C ASN A 10 11.69 3.30 -3.53
N GLY A 11 11.83 3.15 -4.86
CA GLY A 11 10.74 3.42 -5.80
C GLY A 11 9.43 2.64 -5.52
N LYS A 12 9.50 1.44 -4.93
CA LYS A 12 8.31 0.70 -4.48
C LYS A 12 7.64 1.35 -3.28
N VAL A 13 8.42 1.75 -2.27
CA VAL A 13 7.92 2.45 -1.07
C VAL A 13 7.38 3.82 -1.44
N GLU A 14 8.08 4.55 -2.30
CA GLU A 14 7.63 5.86 -2.81
C GLU A 14 6.33 5.74 -3.62
N ARG A 15 6.20 4.71 -4.46
CA ARG A 15 4.94 4.43 -5.18
C ARG A 15 3.81 4.05 -4.22
N PHE A 16 4.08 3.22 -3.22
CA PHE A 16 3.11 2.88 -2.18
C PHE A 16 2.65 4.12 -1.42
N ASN A 17 3.58 4.94 -0.91
CA ASN A 17 3.26 6.14 -0.12
C ASN A 17 2.43 7.15 -0.91
N ARG A 18 2.74 7.35 -2.19
CA ARG A 18 1.94 8.20 -3.09
C ARG A 18 0.52 7.65 -3.25
N THR A 19 0.38 6.36 -3.52
CA THR A 19 -0.94 5.72 -3.68
C THR A 19 -1.75 5.82 -2.38
N LEU A 20 -1.11 5.59 -1.24
CA LEU A 20 -1.71 5.73 0.09
C LEU A 20 -2.20 7.16 0.34
N GLN A 21 -1.49 8.18 -0.13
CA GLN A 21 -1.93 9.56 -0.02
C GLN A 21 -3.13 9.85 -0.93
N GLU A 22 -3.05 9.44 -2.19
CA GLU A 22 -4.07 9.70 -3.22
C GLU A 22 -5.39 8.96 -2.96
N GLU A 23 -5.31 7.71 -2.51
CA GLU A 23 -6.47 6.80 -2.46
C GLU A 23 -6.99 6.52 -1.04
N TRP A 24 -6.22 6.85 0.00
CA TRP A 24 -6.68 6.76 1.38
C TRP A 24 -6.67 8.10 2.09
N ALA A 25 -5.50 8.73 2.23
CA ALA A 25 -5.39 9.91 3.10
C ALA A 25 -6.22 11.09 2.62
N TYR A 26 -6.31 11.29 1.30
CA TYR A 26 -6.99 12.43 0.67
C TYR A 26 -8.07 12.06 -0.33
N ALA A 27 -8.44 10.78 -0.44
CA ALA A 27 -9.47 10.33 -1.38
C ALA A 27 -10.87 10.89 -1.08
N ARG A 28 -11.14 11.21 0.19
CA ARG A 28 -12.39 11.81 0.65
C ARG A 28 -12.15 12.66 1.89
N PRO A 29 -13.02 13.64 2.17
CA PRO A 29 -13.02 14.31 3.45
C PRO A 29 -13.42 13.32 4.56
N TYR A 30 -12.61 13.24 5.61
CA TYR A 30 -12.93 12.50 6.83
C TYR A 30 -13.39 13.49 7.90
N ALA A 31 -14.41 13.12 8.68
CA ALA A 31 -14.92 13.95 9.76
C ALA A 31 -13.99 13.92 10.99
N SER A 32 -13.15 12.89 11.13
CA SER A 32 -12.16 12.79 12.20
C SER A 32 -10.96 11.91 11.82
N GLU A 33 -9.87 12.04 12.58
CA GLU A 33 -8.72 11.13 12.46
C GLU A 33 -9.11 9.68 12.75
N THR A 34 -9.99 9.45 13.75
CA THR A 34 -10.49 8.12 14.10
C THR A 34 -11.18 7.45 12.91
N GLU A 35 -12.02 8.19 12.19
CA GLU A 35 -12.68 7.69 10.98
C GLU A 35 -11.67 7.35 9.88
N ARG A 36 -10.66 8.21 9.70
CA ARG A 36 -9.59 7.99 8.72
C ARG A 36 -8.78 6.73 9.02
N VAL A 37 -8.41 6.52 10.28
CA VAL A 37 -7.72 5.31 10.75
C VAL A 37 -8.63 4.08 10.61
N ALA A 38 -9.92 4.18 10.90
CA ALA A 38 -10.86 3.06 10.74
C ALA A 38 -11.03 2.63 9.27
N ALA A 39 -10.87 3.54 8.32
CA ALA A 39 -10.89 3.23 6.89
C ALA A 39 -9.58 2.58 6.37
N PHE A 40 -8.50 2.68 7.14
CA PHE A 40 -7.17 2.23 6.71
C PHE A 40 -7.05 0.71 6.44
N PRO A 41 -7.60 -0.19 7.28
CA PRO A 41 -7.54 -1.62 7.02
C PRO A 41 -8.24 -2.02 5.72
N ALA A 42 -9.38 -1.40 5.41
CA ALA A 42 -10.11 -1.66 4.17
C ALA A 42 -9.29 -1.22 2.94
N PHE A 43 -8.69 -0.02 2.99
CA PHE A 43 -7.76 0.42 1.96
C PHE A 43 -6.58 -0.54 1.77
N LEU A 44 -5.95 -0.98 2.86
CA LEU A 44 -4.83 -1.94 2.79
C LEU A 44 -5.26 -3.26 2.15
N HIS A 45 -6.47 -3.75 2.45
CA HIS A 45 -6.98 -4.96 1.84
C HIS A 45 -7.14 -4.79 0.33
N THR A 46 -7.83 -3.73 -0.12
CA THR A 46 -8.00 -3.45 -1.55
C THR A 46 -6.69 -3.20 -2.27
N TYR A 47 -5.76 -2.46 -1.67
CA TYR A 47 -4.44 -2.22 -2.26
C TYR A 47 -3.64 -3.52 -2.41
N ASN A 48 -3.68 -4.42 -1.42
CA ASN A 48 -2.89 -5.64 -1.40
C ASN A 48 -3.51 -6.80 -2.17
N HIS A 49 -4.84 -6.86 -2.31
CA HIS A 49 -5.57 -8.01 -2.86
C HIS A 49 -6.35 -7.70 -4.15
N ASP A 50 -6.96 -6.53 -4.26
CA ASP A 50 -7.86 -6.22 -5.38
C ASP A 50 -7.14 -5.43 -6.49
N ARG A 51 -6.06 -4.72 -6.15
CA ARG A 51 -5.33 -3.92 -7.13
C ARG A 51 -4.46 -4.79 -8.03
N GLY A 52 -5.00 -5.13 -9.19
CA GLY A 52 -4.24 -5.75 -10.27
C GLY A 52 -3.14 -4.82 -10.75
N HIS A 53 -1.88 -5.21 -10.59
CA HIS A 53 -0.77 -4.46 -11.16
C HIS A 53 -0.59 -4.85 -12.64
N THR A 54 -0.71 -3.88 -13.56
CA THR A 54 -0.44 -4.09 -14.99
C THR A 54 0.99 -4.55 -15.28
N ALA A 55 1.96 -4.15 -14.46
CA ALA A 55 3.35 -4.65 -14.54
C ALA A 55 3.50 -6.13 -14.08
N LEU A 56 2.44 -6.72 -13.52
CA LEU A 56 2.41 -8.07 -12.95
C LEU A 56 1.39 -8.99 -13.65
N LYS A 57 0.97 -8.69 -14.89
CA LYS A 57 -0.09 -9.43 -15.59
C LYS A 57 -1.46 -9.46 -14.87
N GLY A 58 -1.70 -8.55 -13.92
CA GLY A 58 -2.95 -8.50 -13.17
C GLY A 58 -2.87 -9.06 -11.75
N ASP A 59 -1.73 -9.63 -11.35
CA ASP A 59 -1.55 -10.15 -9.99
C ASP A 59 -1.44 -9.01 -8.96
N SER A 60 -1.96 -9.28 -7.77
CA SER A 60 -1.97 -8.36 -6.64
C SER A 60 -0.61 -8.34 -5.92
N PRO A 61 -0.28 -7.30 -5.12
CA PRO A 61 0.91 -7.33 -4.26
C PRO A 61 1.04 -8.58 -3.39
N ALA A 62 -0.09 -9.15 -2.94
CA ALA A 62 -0.12 -10.34 -2.11
C ALA A 62 0.37 -11.61 -2.82
N ASP A 63 0.19 -11.70 -4.14
CA ASP A 63 0.61 -12.86 -4.93
C ASP A 63 2.15 -12.93 -5.09
N ARG A 64 2.86 -11.85 -4.78
CA ARG A 64 4.33 -11.71 -4.95
C ARG A 64 5.11 -11.69 -3.64
N VAL A 65 4.46 -11.54 -2.48
CA VAL A 65 5.13 -11.40 -1.18
C VAL A 65 4.63 -12.51 -0.25
N PRO A 66 5.46 -13.51 0.11
CA PRO A 66 5.07 -14.61 1.01
C PRO A 66 4.93 -14.17 2.48
N ASN A 67 4.91 -12.86 2.74
CA ASN A 67 5.04 -12.29 4.07
C ASN A 67 4.29 -10.94 4.14
N LEU A 68 3.01 -10.95 3.78
CA LEU A 68 2.13 -9.86 4.18
C LEU A 68 1.95 -9.93 5.69
N ALA A 69 2.02 -8.77 6.35
CA ALA A 69 1.73 -8.64 7.77
C ALA A 69 0.34 -9.26 8.05
N GLY A 70 0.34 -10.45 8.66
CA GLY A 70 -0.82 -11.33 8.79
C GLY A 70 -0.52 -12.83 8.64
N GLN A 71 0.62 -13.20 8.02
CA GLN A 71 1.08 -14.60 7.90
C GLN A 71 2.21 -14.96 8.88
N TYR A 72 2.04 -14.65 10.16
CA TYR A 72 2.79 -15.35 11.21
C TYR A 72 1.93 -16.51 11.72
N ARG A 73 2.21 -17.72 11.23
CA ARG A 73 1.90 -18.97 11.93
C ARG A 73 3.22 -19.63 12.30
#